data_AF-E0TWT4-F1
#
_entry.id   AF-E0TWT4-F1
#
_cell.length_a   1.000
_cell.length_b   1.000
_cell.length_c   1.000
_cell.angle_alpha   90.00
_cell.angle_beta   90.00
_cell.angle_gamma   90.00
#
_symmetry.space_group_name_H-M   'P 1'
#
loop_
_entity.id
_entity.type
_entity.pdbx_description
1 polymer ?
#
loop_
_entity_poly.entity_id
_entity_poly.type
_entity_poly.pdbx_seq_one_letter_code
_entity_poly.pdbx_strand_id
1 'polypeptide(L)' 'MTQTEMIITAAAYLIVLAQGIFLFIDAKKRNRMAWVWGIVGLIQAPMPLICYYFFVIKPDREKKGIKQ' A
#
# COMPACT_ATOMS: atom_id res chain seq x y z
N MET A 1 -26.01 10.98 -12.18
CA MET A 1 -25.22 10.18 -11.22
C MET A 1 -26.22 9.45 -10.33
N THR A 2 -26.29 8.12 -10.37
CA THR A 2 -27.27 7.37 -9.55
C THR A 2 -26.78 7.28 -8.10
N GLN A 3 -27.69 7.09 -7.12
CA GLN A 3 -27.35 6.98 -5.70
C GLN A 3 -26.26 5.92 -5.42
N THR A 4 -26.30 4.82 -6.17
CA THR A 4 -25.34 3.71 -6.05
C THR A 4 -23.92 4.12 -6.43
N GLU A 5 -23.76 4.90 -7.50
CA GLU A 5 -22.44 5.37 -7.99
C GLU A 5 -21.73 6.24 -6.95
N MET A 6 -22.50 7.08 -6.23
CA MET A 6 -21.95 7.92 -5.17
C MET A 6 -21.45 7.10 -3.98
N ILE A 7 -22.19 6.07 -3.59
CA ILE A 7 -21.79 5.16 -2.51
C ILE A 7 -20.52 4.39 -2.90
N ILE A 8 -20.48 3.83 -4.11
CA ILE A 8 -19.32 3.09 -4.61
C ILE A 8 -18.07 3.99 -4.64
N THR A 9 -18.21 5.21 -5.15
CA THR A 9 -17.09 6.16 -5.25
C THR A 9 -16.57 6.56 -3.86
N ALA A 10 -17.47 6.87 -2.92
CA ALA A 10 -17.09 7.22 -1.55
C ALA A 10 -16.40 6.05 -0.82
N ALA A 11 -16.93 4.83 -0.97
CA ALA A 11 -16.32 3.63 -0.42
C ALA A 11 -14.94 3.35 -1.04
N ALA A 12 -14.81 3.50 -2.36
CA ALA A 12 -13.53 3.33 -3.05
C ALA A 12 -12.47 4.32 -2.53
N TYR A 13 -12.84 5.59 -2.31
CA TYR A 13 -11.93 6.59 -1.77
C TYR A 13 -11.43 6.25 -0.36
N LEU A 14 -12.34 5.78 0.51
CA LEU A 14 -11.98 5.33 1.87
C LEU A 14 -11.07 4.11 1.83
N ILE A 15 -11.30 3.17 0.92
CA ILE A 15 -10.46 1.98 0.75
C ILE A 15 -9.06 2.37 0.28
N VAL A 16 -8.95 3.28 -0.70
CA VAL A 16 -7.64 3.76 -1.21
C VAL A 16 -6.88 4.52 -0.12
N LEU A 17 -7.57 5.33 0.70
CA LEU A 17 -6.98 6.01 1.86
C LEU A 17 -6.46 5.00 2.89
N ALA A 18 -7.29 4.04 3.28
CA ALA A 18 -6.91 3.00 4.24
C ALA A 18 -5.72 2.17 3.73
N GLN A 19 -5.74 1.79 2.45
CA GLN A 19 -4.64 1.13 1.75
C GLN A 19 -3.33 1.94 1.84
N GLY A 20 -3.37 3.21 1.47
CA GLY A 20 -2.17 4.08 1.48
C GLY A 20 -1.60 4.27 2.88
N ILE A 21 -2.46 4.46 3.89
CA ILE A 21 -2.05 4.56 5.30
C ILE A 21 -1.43 3.25 5.77
N PHE A 22 -2.02 2.11 5.43
CA PHE A 22 -1.47 0.80 5.79
C PHE A 22 -0.09 0.57 5.17
N LEU A 23 0.08 0.88 3.87
CA LEU A 23 1.37 0.81 3.18
C LEU A 23 2.41 1.74 3.83
N PHE A 24 2.02 2.96 4.19
CA PHE A 24 2.89 3.92 4.86
C PHE A 24 3.37 3.40 6.22
N ILE A 25 2.47 2.83 7.04
CA ILE A 25 2.82 2.30 8.36
C ILE A 25 3.73 1.07 8.24
N ASP A 26 3.44 0.13 7.34
CA ASP A 26 4.26 -1.07 7.13
C ASP A 26 5.66 -0.69 6.61
N ALA A 27 5.73 0.22 5.63
CA ALA A 27 6.97 0.71 5.06
C ALA A 27 7.81 1.50 6.08
N LYS A 28 7.15 2.27 6.97
CA LYS A 28 7.80 2.95 8.10
C LYS A 28 8.41 1.96 9.08
N LYS A 29 7.71 0.86 9.42
CA LYS A 29 8.24 -0.20 10.29
C LYS A 29 9.47 -0.88 9.68
N ARG A 30 9.52 -1.02 8.36
CA ARG A 30 10.68 -1.60 7.64
C ARG A 30 11.79 -0.59 7.36
N ASN A 31 11.62 0.69 7.73
CA ASN A 31 12.54 1.79 7.41
C ASN A 31 12.84 1.91 5.89
N ARG A 32 11.86 1.54 5.04
CA ARG A 32 12.00 1.55 3.58
C ARG A 32 11.01 2.54 2.97
N MET A 33 11.52 3.68 2.50
CA MET A 33 10.81 4.67 1.65
C MET A 33 9.30 4.80 1.95
N ALA A 34 8.95 5.04 3.21
CA ALA A 34 7.55 5.03 3.67
C ALA A 34 6.66 6.01 2.90
N TRP A 35 7.20 7.19 2.61
CA TRP A 35 6.54 8.23 1.83
C TRP A 35 6.25 7.80 0.38
N VAL A 36 7.17 7.09 -0.27
CA VAL A 36 6.98 6.61 -1.64
C VAL A 36 5.83 5.62 -1.68
N TRP A 37 5.82 4.66 -0.75
CA TRP A 37 4.77 3.64 -0.70
C TRP A 37 3.41 4.19 -0.26
N GLY A 38 3.38 5.17 0.65
CA GLY A 38 2.16 5.88 1.01
C GLY A 38 1.52 6.63 -0.15
N ILE A 39 2.31 7.41 -0.91
CA ILE A 39 1.82 8.16 -2.08
C ILE A 39 1.40 7.20 -3.20
N VAL A 40 2.22 6.21 -3.53
CA VAL A 40 1.91 5.25 -4.61
C VAL A 40 0.65 4.46 -4.26
N GLY A 41 0.45 4.09 -2.99
CA GLY A 41 -0.77 3.46 -2.49
C GLY A 41 -2.02 4.35 -2.51
N LEU A 42 -1.88 5.67 -2.68
CA LEU A 42 -3.01 6.61 -2.82
C LEU A 42 -3.38 6.90 -4.28
N ILE A 43 -2.51 6.56 -5.24
CA ILE A 43 -2.72 6.87 -6.66
C ILE A 43 -3.61 5.81 -7.33
N GLN A 44 -3.38 4.53 -7.04
CA GLN A 44 -4.13 3.43 -7.64
C GLN A 44 -4.32 2.28 -6.63
N ALA A 45 -5.41 1.54 -6.76
CA ALA A 45 -5.57 0.23 -6.15
C ALA A 45 -5.93 -0.74 -7.27
N PRO A 46 -5.47 -2.01 -7.29
CA PRO A 46 -4.62 -2.72 -6.32
C PRO A 46 -3.12 -2.80 -6.70
N MET A 47 -2.71 -2.20 -7.83
CA MET A 47 -1.37 -2.36 -8.41
C MET A 47 -0.21 -1.97 -7.46
N PRO A 48 -0.31 -0.88 -6.68
CA PRO A 48 0.70 -0.52 -5.68
C PRO A 48 0.93 -1.58 -4.61
N LEU A 49 -0.11 -2.33 -4.24
CA LEU A 49 -0.03 -3.38 -3.24
C LEU A 49 0.83 -4.55 -3.74
N ILE A 50 0.65 -4.91 -5.02
CA ILE A 50 1.41 -5.97 -5.69
C ILE A 50 2.88 -5.55 -5.81
N CYS A 51 3.13 -4.33 -6.27
CA CYS A 51 4.49 -3.78 -6.34
C CYS A 51 5.14 -3.72 -4.94
N TYR A 52 4.41 -3.33 -3.90
CA TYR A 52 4.91 -3.30 -2.52
C TYR A 52 5.37 -4.69 -2.06
N TYR A 53 4.55 -5.70 -2.34
CA TYR A 53 4.88 -7.07 -1.96
C TYR A 53 6.16 -7.56 -2.64
N PHE A 54 6.30 -7.36 -3.95
CA PHE A 54 7.47 -7.82 -4.70
C PHE A 54 8.75 -7.03 -4.39
N PHE A 55 8.67 -5.70 -4.28
CA PHE A 55 9.85 -4.84 -4.12
C PHE A 55 10.24 -4.58 -2.66
N VAL A 56 9.33 -4.71 -1.70
CA VAL A 56 9.62 -4.45 -0.27
C VAL A 56 9.64 -5.75 0.53
N ILE A 57 8.58 -6.55 0.46
CA ILE A 57 8.42 -7.72 1.35
C ILE A 57 9.41 -8.83 0.97
N LYS A 58 9.54 -9.15 -0.32
CA LYS A 58 10.45 -10.21 -0.80
C LYS A 58 11.92 -9.97 -0.40
N PRO A 59 12.55 -8.81 -0.71
CA PRO A 59 13.95 -8.57 -0.31
C PRO A 59 14.13 -8.36 1.20
N ASP A 60 13.12 -7.88 1.92
CA ASP A 60 13.17 -7.76 3.39
C ASP A 60 13.23 -9.14 4.07
N ARG A 61 12.49 -10.12 3.55
CA ARG A 61 12.53 -11.52 4.03
C ARG A 61 13.86 -12.19 3.72
N GLU A 62 14.42 -11.97 2.53
CA GLU A 62 15.70 -12.54 2.13
C GLU A 62 16.85 -12.04 3.02
N LYS A 63 16.87 -10.74 3.35
CA LYS A 63 17.88 -10.17 4.26
C LYS A 63 17.79 -10.66 5.71
N LYS A 64 16.59 -11.05 6.18
CA LYS A 64 16.41 -11.66 7.50
C LYS A 64 16.80 -13.15 7.51
N GLY A 65 16.59 -13.87 6.42
CA GLY A 65 17.00 -15.27 6.27
C GLY A 65 18.51 -15.48 6.17
N ILE A 66 19.25 -14.51 5.62
CA ILE A 66 20.73 -14.58 5.48
C ILE A 66 21.45 -14.28 6.82
N LYS A 67 20.73 -13.81 7.84
CA LYS A 67 21.28 -13.51 9.19
C LYS A 67 21.01 -14.59 10.25
N GLN A 68 20.39 -15.72 9.88
CA GLN A 68 20.21 -16.86 10.78
C GLN A 68 21.31 -17.91 10.56
#